data_AF-A0A6P6TT02-F1
#
_entry.id   AF-A0A6P6TT02-F1
#
_cell.length_a   1.000
_cell.length_b   1.000
_cell.length_c   1.000
_cell.angle_alpha   90.00
_cell.angle_beta   90.00
_cell.angle_gamma   90.00
#
_symmetry.space_group_name_H-M   'P 1'
#
loop_
_entity.id
_entity.type
_entity.pdbx_description
1 polymer ?
#
loop_
_entity_poly.entity_id
_entity_poly.type
_entity_poly.pdbx_seq_one_letter_code
_entity_poly.pdbx_strand_id
1 'polypeptide(L)'
;MILFGCVISLLGMALLWLTTMIPQAKPPPCYESNNNCSSATSLQLFLLCCCFGLLSIGGGGIGSSSLAFGADQLRRAGGQNNGWALECYFSWYYALCTISILIALPCIVYVQENLGWQVGFGIPVMLMLLSTLSFSLASHLYVKLKAKSSLIVEMLQVAVASYRKRHIELPTESSKMLYHHHRGPSICLPSEKLRFLNKACIIIDPEKDLTTDGRVADPWSLCTVNQVEDLKSILKVIPYGPQE
;
A
#
# COMPACT_ATOMS: atom_id res chain seq x y z
N MET A 1 7.33 5.64 1.21
CA MET A 1 6.65 4.66 0.32
C MET A 1 6.84 5.03 -1.15
N ILE A 2 6.43 6.23 -1.58
CA ILE A 2 6.57 6.69 -2.98
C ILE A 2 8.01 6.52 -3.51
N LEU A 3 9.02 7.09 -2.84
CA LEU A 3 10.42 6.98 -3.29
C LEU A 3 10.90 5.52 -3.42
N PHE A 4 10.51 4.66 -2.47
CA PHE A 4 10.82 3.23 -2.51
C PHE A 4 10.15 2.54 -3.72
N GLY A 5 8.88 2.85 -3.98
CA GLY A 5 8.16 2.40 -5.18
C GLY A 5 8.82 2.90 -6.47
N CYS A 6 9.32 4.14 -6.49
CA CYS A 6 10.03 4.70 -7.64
C CYS A 6 11.33 3.95 -7.93
N VAL A 7 12.14 3.68 -6.90
CA VAL A 7 13.40 2.92 -7.05
C VAL A 7 13.14 1.49 -7.52
N ILE A 8 12.14 0.80 -6.96
CA ILE A 8 11.77 -0.56 -7.38
C ILE A 8 11.27 -0.58 -8.82
N SER A 9 10.40 0.37 -9.18
CA SER A 9 9.86 0.48 -10.55
C SER A 9 10.97 0.79 -11.55
N LEU A 10 11.89 1.70 -11.22
CA LEU A 10 13.05 2.03 -12.04
C LEU A 10 13.96 0.81 -12.21
N LEU A 11 14.22 0.05 -11.15
CA LEU A 11 15.00 -1.19 -11.23
C LEU A 11 14.33 -2.21 -12.15
N GLY A 12 13.03 -2.43 -11.99
CA GLY A 12 12.26 -3.36 -12.84
C GLY A 12 12.27 -2.94 -14.32
N MET A 13 12.06 -1.65 -14.61
CA MET A 13 12.08 -1.14 -15.98
C MET A 13 13.49 -1.15 -16.59
N ALA A 14 14.53 -0.85 -15.81
CA ALA A 14 15.91 -0.92 -16.26
C ALA A 14 16.34 -2.35 -16.59
N LEU A 15 15.96 -3.32 -15.75
CA LEU A 15 16.20 -4.75 -16.03
C LEU A 15 15.47 -5.20 -17.29
N LEU A 16 14.20 -4.81 -17.45
CA LEU A 16 13.42 -5.10 -18.66
C LEU A 16 14.03 -4.46 -19.92
N TRP A 17 14.54 -3.23 -19.81
CA TRP A 17 15.22 -2.59 -20.91
C TRP A 17 16.54 -3.30 -21.26
N LEU A 18 17.30 -3.73 -20.24
CA LEU A 18 18.55 -4.46 -20.43
C LEU A 18 18.34 -5.80 -21.15
N THR A 19 17.22 -6.50 -20.92
CA THR A 19 16.92 -7.75 -21.67
C THR A 19 16.77 -7.52 -23.17
N THR A 20 16.41 -6.30 -23.60
CA THR A 20 16.33 -5.97 -25.04
C THR A 20 17.68 -5.61 -25.66
N MET A 21 18.64 -5.17 -24.83
CA MET A 21 20.00 -4.84 -25.24
C MET A 21 20.90 -6.08 -25.28
N ILE A 22 20.74 -7.01 -24.32
CA ILE A 22 21.56 -8.22 -24.24
C ILE A 22 20.95 -9.31 -25.13
N PRO A 23 21.61 -9.72 -26.23
CA PRO A 23 21.06 -10.71 -27.16
C PRO A 23 20.88 -12.10 -26.53
N GLN A 24 21.64 -12.45 -25.48
CA GLN A 24 21.49 -13.72 -24.75
C GLN A 24 20.27 -13.77 -23.81
N ALA A 25 19.70 -12.61 -23.47
CA ALA A 25 18.53 -12.54 -22.59
C ALA A 25 17.20 -12.81 -23.33
N LYS A 26 17.24 -12.94 -24.66
CA LYS A 26 16.09 -13.25 -25.51
C LYS A 26 16.39 -14.44 -26.42
N PRO A 27 15.37 -15.20 -26.87
CA PRO A 27 15.56 -16.21 -27.90
C PRO A 27 16.09 -15.58 -29.20
N PRO A 28 16.81 -16.34 -30.04
CA PRO A 28 17.33 -15.84 -31.30
C PRO A 28 16.19 -15.36 -32.21
N PRO A 29 16.41 -14.33 -33.03
CA PRO A 29 15.39 -13.82 -33.93
C PRO A 29 14.96 -14.92 -34.89
N CYS A 30 13.67 -15.22 -34.89
CA CYS A 30 13.07 -16.20 -35.78
C CYS A 30 12.14 -15.47 -36.75
N TYR A 31 12.26 -15.78 -38.03
CA TYR A 31 11.35 -15.30 -39.06
C TYR A 31 10.44 -16.48 -39.43
N GLU A 32 9.12 -16.26 -39.49
CA GLU A 32 8.09 -17.31 -39.68
C GLU A 32 8.34 -18.22 -40.90
N SER A 33 9.19 -17.82 -41.84
CA SER A 33 9.59 -18.64 -42.99
C SER A 33 10.43 -19.88 -42.65
N ASN A 34 11.00 -19.99 -41.44
CA ASN A 34 11.80 -21.15 -41.02
C ASN A 34 11.17 -21.76 -39.76
N ASN A 35 10.44 -22.87 -39.93
CA ASN A 35 9.62 -23.57 -38.91
C ASN A 35 10.34 -24.05 -37.61
N ASN A 36 11.56 -23.60 -37.34
CA ASN A 36 12.35 -23.99 -36.16
C ASN A 36 12.66 -22.78 -35.26
N CYS A 37 11.63 -22.11 -34.73
CA CYS A 37 11.84 -21.14 -33.65
C CYS A 37 12.14 -21.86 -32.34
N SER A 38 13.26 -21.50 -31.70
CA SER A 38 13.59 -21.99 -30.35
C SER A 38 12.74 -21.26 -29.31
N SER A 39 12.05 -22.02 -28.46
CA SER A 39 11.27 -21.45 -27.34
C SER A 39 12.18 -20.76 -26.32
N ALA A 40 11.62 -19.82 -25.56
CA ALA A 40 12.34 -19.13 -24.50
C ALA A 40 12.81 -20.12 -23.43
N THR A 41 14.05 -19.93 -22.97
CA THR A 41 14.65 -20.77 -21.93
C THR A 41 13.97 -20.48 -20.57
N SER A 42 13.89 -21.45 -19.66
CA SER A 42 13.29 -21.24 -18.32
C SER A 42 13.89 -20.06 -17.57
N LEU A 43 15.20 -19.81 -17.72
CA LEU A 43 15.89 -18.67 -17.12
C LEU A 43 15.47 -17.31 -17.72
N GLN A 44 15.21 -17.26 -19.03
CA GLN A 44 14.74 -16.04 -19.71
C GLN A 44 13.31 -15.69 -19.26
N LEU A 45 12.45 -16.71 -19.13
CA LEU A 45 11.09 -16.54 -18.62
C LEU A 45 11.09 -16.10 -17.15
N PHE A 46 11.91 -16.73 -16.31
CA PHE A 46 12.05 -16.36 -14.90
C PHE A 46 12.50 -14.90 -14.75
N LEU A 47 13.52 -14.49 -15.51
CA LEU A 47 13.99 -13.09 -15.52
C LEU A 47 12.87 -12.13 -15.92
N LEU A 48 12.11 -12.46 -16.98
CA LEU A 48 10.97 -11.66 -17.43
C LEU A 48 9.88 -11.54 -16.36
N CYS A 49 9.53 -12.64 -15.70
CA CYS A 49 8.57 -12.65 -14.59
C CYS A 49 9.06 -11.80 -13.40
N CYS A 50 10.36 -11.86 -13.07
CA CYS A 50 10.95 -11.01 -12.04
C CYS A 50 10.84 -9.53 -12.41
N CYS A 51 11.13 -9.15 -13.66
CA CYS A 51 10.96 -7.78 -14.13
C CYS A 51 9.51 -7.31 -13.94
N PHE A 52 8.53 -8.07 -14.43
CA PHE A 52 7.11 -7.71 -14.27
C PHE A 52 6.66 -7.67 -12.81
N GLY A 53 7.18 -8.56 -11.96
CA GLY A 53 6.94 -8.53 -10.52
C GLY A 53 7.44 -7.23 -9.88
N LEU A 54 8.66 -6.80 -10.21
CA LEU A 54 9.22 -5.53 -9.75
C LEU A 54 8.41 -4.33 -10.26
N LEU A 55 8.03 -4.31 -11.55
CA LEU A 55 7.16 -3.27 -12.10
C LEU A 55 5.81 -3.20 -11.37
N SER A 56 5.20 -4.36 -11.07
CA SER A 56 3.91 -4.43 -10.37
C SER A 56 4.01 -3.88 -8.95
N ILE A 57 5.04 -4.28 -8.20
CA ILE A 57 5.29 -3.80 -6.83
C ILE A 57 5.56 -2.29 -6.83
N GLY A 58 6.44 -1.83 -7.72
CA GLY A 58 6.79 -0.41 -7.84
C GLY A 58 5.59 0.46 -8.25
N GLY A 59 4.90 0.06 -9.31
CA GLY A 59 3.70 0.74 -9.82
C GLY A 59 2.57 0.81 -8.80
N GLY A 60 2.30 -0.29 -8.09
CA GLY A 60 1.32 -0.35 -7.02
C GLY A 60 1.66 0.57 -5.85
N GLY A 61 2.94 0.62 -5.44
CA GLY A 61 3.40 1.50 -4.38
C GLY A 61 3.28 2.98 -4.72
N ILE A 62 3.58 3.36 -5.97
CA ILE A 62 3.44 4.74 -6.44
C ILE A 62 1.96 5.10 -6.54
N GLY A 63 1.16 4.31 -7.27
CA GLY A 63 -0.24 4.61 -7.56
C GLY A 63 -1.14 4.68 -6.32
N SER A 64 -0.90 3.80 -5.33
CA SER A 64 -1.71 3.78 -4.11
C SER A 64 -1.47 4.96 -3.17
N SER A 65 -0.29 5.60 -3.25
CA SER A 65 0.12 6.64 -2.29
C SER A 65 0.31 8.02 -2.90
N SER A 66 0.49 8.15 -4.22
CA SER A 66 0.74 9.43 -4.90
C SER A 66 -0.41 10.43 -4.72
N LEU A 67 -1.64 9.97 -4.95
CA LEU A 67 -2.83 10.81 -4.89
C LEU A 67 -3.09 11.34 -3.47
N ALA A 68 -3.02 10.44 -2.48
CA ALA A 68 -3.17 10.80 -1.07
C ALA A 68 -2.08 11.76 -0.62
N PHE A 69 -0.84 11.53 -1.04
CA PHE A 69 0.28 12.42 -0.74
C PHE A 69 0.06 13.83 -1.29
N GLY A 70 -0.35 13.96 -2.55
CA GLY A 70 -0.62 15.27 -3.16
C GLY A 70 -1.78 16.01 -2.49
N ALA A 71 -2.87 15.29 -2.18
CA ALA A 71 -3.99 15.83 -1.42
C ALA A 71 -3.56 16.35 -0.02
N ASP A 72 -2.69 15.61 0.67
CA ASP A 72 -2.17 16.02 1.98
C ASP A 72 -1.27 17.26 1.91
N GLN A 73 -0.49 17.43 0.84
CA GLN A 73 0.28 18.66 0.62
C GLN A 73 -0.65 19.87 0.47
N LEU A 74 -1.68 19.75 -0.36
CA LEU A 74 -2.61 20.86 -0.64
C LEU A 74 -3.44 21.25 0.59
N ARG A 75 -3.89 20.25 1.35
CA ARG A 75 -4.68 20.47 2.57
C ARG A 75 -3.92 21.24 3.66
N ARG A 76 -2.59 21.09 3.73
CA ARG A 76 -1.76 21.76 4.73
C ARG A 76 -1.17 23.08 4.25
N ALA A 77 -0.90 23.21 2.94
CA ALA A 77 -0.40 24.45 2.36
C ALA A 77 -1.48 25.56 2.27
N GLY A 78 -2.75 25.19 2.00
CA GLY A 78 -3.84 26.16 1.76
C GLY A 78 -4.66 26.57 2.99
N GLY A 79 -4.35 26.07 4.19
CA GLY A 79 -5.23 26.20 5.35
C GLY A 79 -6.43 25.24 5.31
N GLN A 80 -7.08 25.04 6.45
CA GLN A 80 -8.06 23.97 6.70
C GLN A 80 -9.32 23.99 5.82
N ASN A 81 -9.55 25.02 4.99
CA ASN A 81 -10.87 25.30 4.41
C ASN A 81 -10.95 25.45 2.88
N ASN A 82 -9.94 24.98 2.12
CA ASN A 82 -9.96 25.08 0.64
C ASN A 82 -10.49 23.80 -0.04
N GLY A 83 -11.73 23.40 0.27
CA GLY A 83 -12.38 22.24 -0.35
C GLY A 83 -12.41 22.30 -1.88
N TRP A 84 -12.67 23.48 -2.43
CA TRP A 84 -12.68 23.74 -3.88
C TRP A 84 -11.32 23.45 -4.56
N ALA A 85 -10.20 23.77 -3.90
CA ALA A 85 -8.88 23.54 -4.46
C ALA A 85 -8.56 22.05 -4.51
N LEU A 86 -9.04 21.30 -3.51
CA LEU A 86 -8.89 19.85 -3.45
C LEU A 86 -9.73 19.14 -4.52
N GLU A 87 -10.97 19.59 -4.74
CA GLU A 87 -11.82 19.11 -5.84
C GLU A 87 -11.20 19.39 -7.21
N CYS A 88 -10.68 20.60 -7.41
CA CYS A 88 -9.98 20.98 -8.62
C CYS A 88 -8.73 20.10 -8.85
N TYR A 89 -7.97 19.81 -7.78
CA TYR A 89 -6.83 18.90 -7.84
C TYR A 89 -7.23 17.49 -8.27
N PHE A 90 -8.28 16.91 -7.67
CA PHE A 90 -8.76 15.58 -8.08
C PHE A 90 -9.24 15.58 -9.52
N SER A 91 -10.02 16.59 -9.93
CA SER A 91 -10.53 16.72 -11.30
C SER A 91 -9.39 16.79 -12.33
N TRP A 92 -8.42 17.69 -12.12
CA TRP A 92 -7.25 17.81 -12.99
C TRP A 92 -6.36 16.57 -12.97
N TYR A 93 -6.17 15.94 -11.81
CA TYR A 93 -5.40 14.70 -11.71
C TYR A 93 -5.98 13.61 -12.61
N TYR A 94 -7.30 13.35 -12.51
CA TYR A 94 -7.96 12.34 -13.33
C TYR A 94 -7.97 12.72 -14.82
N ALA A 95 -8.24 13.99 -15.15
CA ALA A 95 -8.21 14.46 -16.53
C ALA A 95 -6.81 14.30 -17.17
N LEU A 96 -5.74 14.65 -16.44
CA LEU A 96 -4.38 14.49 -16.93
C LEU A 96 -3.99 13.02 -17.06
N CYS A 97 -4.38 12.16 -16.11
CA CYS A 97 -4.13 10.72 -16.20
C CYS A 97 -4.82 10.08 -17.42
N THR A 98 -6.08 10.41 -17.69
CA THR A 98 -6.81 9.85 -18.83
C THR A 98 -6.24 10.32 -20.16
N ILE A 99 -5.96 11.62 -20.30
CA ILE A 99 -5.29 12.17 -21.49
C ILE A 99 -3.92 11.53 -21.69
N SER A 100 -3.14 11.35 -20.61
CA SER A 100 -1.82 10.73 -20.68
C SER A 100 -1.90 9.29 -21.17
N ILE A 101 -2.83 8.48 -20.66
CA ILE A 101 -3.01 7.08 -21.11
C ILE A 101 -3.45 7.03 -22.57
N LEU A 102 -4.39 7.89 -22.97
CA LEU A 102 -4.91 7.95 -24.33
C LEU A 102 -3.81 8.25 -25.36
N ILE A 103 -2.84 9.09 -25.00
CA ILE A 103 -1.70 9.44 -25.86
C ILE A 103 -0.57 8.41 -25.74
N ALA A 104 -0.25 7.94 -24.52
CA ALA A 104 0.89 7.06 -24.28
C ALA A 104 0.73 5.69 -24.96
N LEU A 105 -0.48 5.10 -24.93
CA LEU A 105 -0.73 3.80 -25.55
C LEU A 105 -0.38 3.77 -27.06
N PRO A 106 -0.93 4.64 -27.92
CA PRO A 106 -0.59 4.65 -29.35
C PRO A 106 0.87 5.07 -29.59
N CYS A 107 1.40 6.04 -28.85
CA CYS A 107 2.79 6.47 -29.02
C CYS A 107 3.79 5.34 -28.70
N ILE A 108 3.58 4.58 -27.63
CA ILE A 108 4.46 3.48 -27.25
C ILE A 108 4.42 2.36 -28.31
N VAL A 109 3.23 1.99 -28.79
CA VAL A 109 3.08 0.98 -29.84
C VAL A 109 3.79 1.44 -31.12
N TYR A 110 3.56 2.68 -31.55
CA TYR A 110 4.22 3.25 -32.73
C TYR A 110 5.75 3.22 -32.61
N VAL A 111 6.31 3.61 -31.46
CA VAL A 111 7.75 3.57 -31.23
C VAL A 111 8.28 2.14 -31.22
N GLN A 112 7.59 1.21 -30.56
CA GLN A 112 8.02 -0.19 -30.49
C GLN A 112 8.03 -0.88 -31.85
N GLU A 113 7.05 -0.59 -32.70
CA GLU A 113 6.95 -1.15 -34.05
C GLU A 113 7.95 -0.53 -35.03
N ASN A 114 8.15 0.80 -35.01
CA ASN A 114 8.98 1.48 -36.00
C ASN A 114 10.45 1.65 -35.59
N LEU A 115 10.71 1.87 -34.30
CA LEU A 115 12.06 2.14 -33.75
C LEU A 115 12.60 0.96 -32.92
N GLY A 116 11.77 -0.05 -32.69
CA GLY A 116 12.14 -1.28 -32.00
C GLY A 116 11.99 -1.21 -30.47
N TRP A 117 11.99 -2.39 -29.86
CA TRP A 117 11.81 -2.59 -28.42
C TRP A 117 12.87 -1.92 -27.54
N GLN A 118 14.10 -1.76 -28.06
CA GLN A 118 15.20 -1.09 -27.36
C GLN A 118 14.88 0.38 -27.09
N VAL A 119 14.38 1.11 -28.08
CA VAL A 119 13.98 2.51 -27.92
C VAL A 119 12.67 2.59 -27.14
N GLY A 120 11.72 1.69 -27.44
CA GLY A 120 10.40 1.64 -26.80
C GLY A 120 10.46 1.50 -25.27
N PHE A 121 11.36 0.67 -24.73
CA PHE A 121 11.53 0.56 -23.27
C PHE A 121 12.50 1.58 -22.67
N GLY A 122 13.42 2.13 -23.47
CA GLY A 122 14.36 3.15 -23.00
C GLY A 122 13.68 4.46 -22.62
N ILE A 123 12.64 4.87 -23.37
CA ILE A 123 11.91 6.12 -23.10
C ILE A 123 11.25 6.11 -21.70
N PRO A 124 10.43 5.10 -21.32
CA PRO A 124 9.89 5.00 -19.97
C PRO A 124 10.94 4.98 -18.85
N VAL A 125 12.08 4.30 -19.07
CA VAL A 125 13.19 4.26 -18.09
C VAL A 125 13.73 5.67 -17.83
N MET A 126 13.99 6.44 -18.89
CA MET A 126 14.51 7.81 -18.75
C MET A 126 13.50 8.75 -18.10
N LEU A 127 12.22 8.66 -18.48
CA LEU A 127 11.15 9.45 -17.86
C LEU A 127 11.00 9.12 -16.37
N MET A 128 11.08 7.84 -16.01
CA MET A 128 11.01 7.43 -14.60
C MET A 128 12.22 7.88 -13.80
N LEU A 129 13.42 7.80 -14.39
CA LEU A 129 14.64 8.30 -13.77
C LEU A 129 14.52 9.80 -13.47
N LEU A 130 14.10 10.58 -14.47
CA LEU A 130 13.89 12.02 -14.32
C LEU A 130 12.86 12.33 -13.23
N SER A 131 11.71 11.63 -13.25
CA SER A 131 10.67 11.77 -12.22
C SER A 131 11.18 11.46 -10.81
N THR A 132 11.97 10.40 -10.67
CA THR A 132 12.56 10.00 -9.38
C THR A 132 13.56 11.05 -8.88
N LEU A 133 14.40 11.60 -9.77
CA LEU A 133 15.34 12.66 -9.43
C LEU A 133 14.60 13.95 -9.03
N SER A 134 13.61 14.39 -9.81
CA SER A 134 12.79 15.56 -9.48
C SER A 134 12.07 15.40 -8.15
N PHE A 135 11.50 14.24 -7.85
CA PHE A 135 10.85 13.96 -6.57
C PHE A 135 11.84 13.99 -5.41
N SER A 136 13.05 13.46 -5.60
CA SER A 136 14.10 13.46 -4.58
C SER A 136 14.62 14.88 -4.28
N LEU A 137 14.82 15.71 -5.31
CA LEU A 137 15.22 17.11 -5.18
C LEU A 137 14.14 17.95 -4.51
N ALA A 138 12.88 17.74 -4.87
CA ALA A 138 11.74 18.41 -4.25
C ALA A 138 11.43 17.91 -2.82
N SER A 139 12.11 16.86 -2.35
CA SER A 139 11.84 16.26 -1.03
C SER A 139 12.02 17.21 0.15
N HIS A 140 12.86 18.23 0.01
CA HIS A 140 13.06 19.28 1.01
C HIS A 140 11.87 20.26 1.08
N LEU A 141 11.12 20.42 -0.01
CA LEU A 141 9.95 21.32 -0.09
C LEU A 141 8.67 20.64 0.40
N TYR A 142 8.64 19.31 0.48
CA TYR A 142 7.45 18.58 0.90
C TYR A 142 7.24 18.60 2.42
N VAL A 143 5.97 18.78 2.81
CA VAL A 143 5.55 18.62 4.20
C VAL A 143 5.59 17.13 4.54
N LYS A 144 6.53 16.73 5.42
CA LYS A 144 6.66 15.34 5.88
C LYS A 144 5.61 15.06 6.95
N LEU A 145 4.66 14.18 6.65
CA LEU A 145 3.68 13.73 7.63
C LEU A 145 4.35 12.77 8.62
N LYS A 146 4.03 12.93 9.91
CA LYS A 146 4.41 11.96 10.94
C LYS A 146 3.69 10.65 10.61
N ALA A 147 4.44 9.54 10.56
CA ALA A 147 3.87 8.22 10.34
C ALA A 147 2.84 7.94 11.44
N LYS A 148 1.55 7.90 11.08
CA LYS A 148 0.53 7.28 11.91
C LYS A 148 0.80 5.78 11.89
N SER A 149 0.60 5.07 13.01
CA SER A 149 0.71 3.61 13.05
C SER A 149 -0.09 3.02 11.90
N SER A 150 0.49 2.07 11.15
CA SER A 150 -0.18 1.55 9.96
C SER A 150 -1.44 0.80 10.39
N LEU A 151 -2.58 1.11 9.77
CA LEU A 151 -3.87 0.49 10.09
C LEU A 151 -3.78 -1.05 10.06
N ILE A 152 -2.96 -1.61 9.16
CA ILE A 152 -2.71 -3.05 9.08
C ILE A 152 -2.00 -3.58 10.34
N VAL A 153 -1.01 -2.85 10.85
CA VAL A 153 -0.32 -3.25 12.10
C VAL A 153 -1.29 -3.15 13.28
N GLU A 154 -2.13 -2.12 13.34
CA GLU A 154 -3.17 -2.01 14.38
C GLU A 154 -4.18 -3.17 14.29
N MET A 155 -4.59 -3.58 13.08
CA MET A 155 -5.47 -4.73 12.88
C MET A 155 -4.80 -6.05 13.28
N LEU A 156 -3.52 -6.24 12.93
CA LEU A 156 -2.75 -7.41 13.35
C LEU A 156 -2.54 -7.45 14.86
N GLN A 157 -2.29 -6.29 15.48
CA GLN A 157 -2.21 -6.16 16.93
C GLN A 157 -3.53 -6.60 17.58
N VAL A 158 -4.67 -6.13 17.09
CA VAL A 158 -5.99 -6.55 17.60
C VAL A 158 -6.19 -8.06 17.43
N ALA A 159 -5.85 -8.62 16.27
CA ALA A 159 -5.99 -10.06 16.02
C ALA A 159 -5.09 -10.90 16.95
N VAL A 160 -3.82 -10.52 17.09
CA VAL A 160 -2.83 -11.19 17.96
C VAL A 160 -3.21 -11.04 19.44
N ALA A 161 -3.59 -9.85 19.88
CA ALA A 161 -4.01 -9.59 21.26
C ALA A 161 -5.29 -10.38 21.60
N SER A 162 -6.26 -10.43 20.69
CA SER A 162 -7.48 -11.24 20.85
C SER A 162 -7.16 -12.73 20.94
N TYR A 163 -6.23 -13.21 20.09
CA TYR A 163 -5.80 -14.61 20.09
C TYR A 163 -5.04 -14.98 21.36
N ARG A 164 -4.11 -14.14 21.82
CA ARG A 164 -3.37 -14.34 23.08
C ARG A 164 -4.32 -14.41 24.28
N LYS A 165 -5.36 -13.58 24.28
CA LYS A 165 -6.39 -13.52 25.33
C LYS A 165 -7.56 -14.50 25.09
N ARG A 166 -7.44 -15.45 24.15
CA ARG A 166 -8.54 -16.37 23.79
C ARG A 166 -9.05 -17.22 24.95
N HIS A 167 -8.18 -17.57 25.89
CA HIS A 167 -8.48 -18.41 27.05
C HIS A 167 -9.21 -17.68 28.18
N ILE A 168 -9.38 -16.37 28.07
CA ILE A 168 -10.09 -15.56 29.08
C ILE A 168 -11.58 -15.69 28.81
N GLU A 169 -12.33 -16.16 29.80
CA GLU A 169 -13.78 -16.19 29.73
C GLU A 169 -14.30 -14.75 29.76
N LEU A 170 -15.15 -14.40 28.80
CA LEU A 170 -15.86 -13.12 28.79
C LEU A 170 -17.00 -13.25 29.81
N PRO A 171 -17.01 -12.49 30.93
CA PRO A 171 -18.10 -12.59 31.88
C PRO A 171 -19.42 -12.14 31.23
N THR A 172 -20.47 -12.92 31.47
CA THR A 172 -21.84 -12.69 30.97
C THR A 172 -22.53 -11.52 31.68
N GLU A 173 -22.02 -11.09 32.83
CA GLU A 173 -22.60 -10.05 33.68
C GLU A 173 -21.67 -8.83 33.81
N SER A 174 -22.27 -7.65 33.70
CA SER A 174 -21.69 -6.31 33.58
C SER A 174 -21.08 -5.78 34.90
N SER A 175 -20.17 -6.53 35.53
CA SER A 175 -19.45 -6.01 36.69
C SER A 175 -17.95 -6.32 36.68
N LYS A 176 -17.17 -5.23 36.60
CA LYS A 176 -15.70 -5.12 36.80
C LYS A 176 -14.78 -5.62 35.67
N MET A 177 -15.01 -5.23 34.41
CA MET A 177 -13.96 -5.30 33.39
C MET A 177 -13.61 -3.91 32.88
N LEU A 178 -12.33 -3.55 32.95
CA LEU A 178 -11.83 -2.24 32.58
C LEU A 178 -11.32 -2.29 31.14
N TYR A 179 -11.91 -1.47 30.26
CA TYR A 179 -11.51 -1.40 28.86
C TYR A 179 -10.58 -0.23 28.61
N HIS A 180 -9.54 -0.45 27.80
CA HIS A 180 -8.59 0.60 27.46
C HIS A 180 -9.14 1.52 26.36
N HIS A 181 -9.44 2.78 26.72
CA HIS A 181 -9.83 3.82 25.78
C HIS A 181 -8.75 4.90 25.65
N HIS A 182 -8.79 5.62 24.51
CA HIS A 182 -7.88 6.72 24.21
C HIS A 182 -7.96 7.89 25.22
N ARG A 183 -9.03 7.99 26.01
CA ARG A 183 -9.25 9.02 27.05
C ARG A 183 -9.02 8.50 28.48
N GLY A 184 -8.39 7.33 28.62
CA GLY A 184 -8.24 6.63 29.89
C GLY A 184 -9.18 5.43 30.01
N PRO A 185 -9.03 4.62 31.07
CA PRO A 185 -9.85 3.43 31.27
C PRO A 185 -11.32 3.80 31.50
N SER A 186 -12.24 3.15 30.80
CA SER A 186 -13.68 3.39 30.97
C SER A 186 -14.48 2.09 30.93
N ILE A 187 -15.69 2.13 31.48
CA ILE A 187 -16.61 0.98 31.62
C ILE A 187 -17.50 0.83 30.36
N CYS A 188 -17.15 1.50 29.26
CA CYS A 188 -18.00 1.52 28.07
C CYS A 188 -17.95 0.16 27.35
N LEU A 189 -19.10 -0.51 27.18
CA LEU A 189 -19.19 -1.81 26.54
C LEU A 189 -18.82 -1.71 25.04
N PRO A 190 -17.82 -2.48 24.57
CA PRO A 190 -17.59 -2.67 23.14
C PRO A 190 -18.77 -3.40 22.49
N SER A 191 -18.92 -3.32 21.17
CA SER A 191 -20.04 -3.93 20.44
C SER A 191 -20.15 -5.45 20.69
N GLU A 192 -21.37 -5.95 20.87
CA GLU A 192 -21.68 -7.37 21.06
C GLU A 192 -21.50 -8.21 19.78
N LYS A 193 -21.31 -7.59 18.61
CA LYS A 193 -20.95 -8.31 17.38
C LYS A 193 -19.45 -8.61 17.38
N LEU A 194 -19.09 -9.86 17.06
CA LEU A 194 -17.69 -10.37 17.10
C LEU A 194 -17.05 -10.23 18.50
N ARG A 195 -17.74 -10.69 19.56
CA ARG A 195 -17.30 -10.57 20.97
C ARG A 195 -15.90 -11.09 21.24
N PHE A 196 -15.41 -12.05 20.46
CA PHE A 196 -14.05 -12.58 20.63
C PHE A 196 -12.96 -11.50 20.44
N LEU A 197 -13.22 -10.47 19.63
CA LEU A 197 -12.28 -9.35 19.41
C LEU A 197 -12.25 -8.38 20.59
N ASN A 198 -13.30 -8.35 21.43
CA ASN A 198 -13.32 -7.54 22.64
C ASN A 198 -12.26 -7.99 23.64
N LYS A 199 -11.76 -9.23 23.50
CA LYS A 199 -10.69 -9.74 24.34
C LYS A 199 -9.39 -8.94 24.19
N ALA A 200 -9.14 -8.30 23.05
CA ALA A 200 -7.95 -7.48 22.83
C ALA A 200 -7.91 -6.18 23.67
N CYS A 201 -9.06 -5.62 24.05
CA CYS A 201 -9.13 -4.34 24.77
C CYS A 201 -9.37 -4.46 26.28
N ILE A 202 -9.37 -5.68 26.80
CA ILE A 202 -9.52 -5.99 28.23
C ILE A 202 -8.19 -5.78 28.94
N ILE A 203 -8.20 -4.96 30.00
CA ILE A 203 -7.07 -4.82 30.93
C ILE A 203 -7.14 -5.98 31.93
N ILE A 204 -6.09 -6.80 32.00
CA ILE A 204 -6.01 -7.96 32.91
C ILE A 204 -5.21 -7.57 34.14
N ASP A 205 -4.00 -7.03 33.92
CA ASP A 205 -3.08 -6.61 34.98
C ASP A 205 -2.69 -5.15 34.73
N PRO A 206 -3.26 -4.15 35.42
CA PRO A 206 -2.97 -2.75 35.15
C PRO A 206 -1.49 -2.38 35.35
N GLU A 207 -0.75 -3.08 36.19
CA GLU A 207 0.69 -2.86 36.40
C GLU A 207 1.58 -3.42 35.28
N LYS A 208 1.09 -4.39 34.50
CA LYS A 208 1.83 -4.99 33.36
C LYS A 208 1.35 -4.46 32.02
N ASP A 209 0.06 -4.18 31.92
CA ASP A 209 -0.59 -3.76 30.68
C ASP A 209 -0.48 -2.24 30.46
N LEU A 210 -0.28 -1.47 31.53
CA LEU A 210 -0.13 -0.03 31.49
C LEU A 210 1.21 0.41 32.09
N THR A 211 1.85 1.39 31.44
CA THR A 211 2.97 2.13 32.02
C THR A 211 2.47 3.04 33.14
N THR A 212 3.36 3.52 34.02
CA THR A 212 3.04 4.48 35.10
C THR A 212 2.29 5.73 34.64
N ASP A 213 2.41 6.10 33.36
CA ASP A 213 1.71 7.22 32.72
C ASP A 213 0.32 6.86 32.14
N GLY A 214 -0.19 5.65 32.39
CA GLY A 214 -1.48 5.16 31.87
C GLY A 214 -1.48 4.82 30.37
N ARG A 215 -0.31 4.73 29.74
CA ARG A 215 -0.13 4.31 28.33
C ARG A 215 -0.01 2.79 28.24
N VAL A 216 -0.32 2.23 27.07
CA VAL A 216 -0.15 0.79 26.83
C VAL A 216 1.33 0.39 26.91
N ALA A 217 1.64 -0.62 27.72
CA ALA A 217 3.00 -1.17 27.85
C ALA A 217 3.44 -1.98 26.63
N ASP A 218 2.56 -2.83 26.07
CA ASP A 218 2.78 -3.56 24.81
C ASP A 218 1.54 -3.47 23.88
N PRO A 219 1.63 -2.77 22.74
CA PRO A 219 0.54 -2.69 21.75
C PRO A 219 0.08 -4.04 21.18
N TRP A 220 0.89 -5.11 21.32
CA TRP A 220 0.55 -6.47 20.86
C TRP A 220 -0.15 -7.32 21.95
N SER A 221 -0.26 -6.82 23.18
CA SER A 221 -0.96 -7.48 24.28
C SER A 221 -2.26 -6.77 24.66
N LEU A 222 -2.32 -5.44 24.51
CA LEU A 222 -3.48 -4.62 24.82
C LEU A 222 -3.73 -3.60 23.70
N CYS A 223 -4.95 -3.58 23.18
CA CYS A 223 -5.38 -2.63 22.15
C CYS A 223 -6.46 -1.68 22.67
N THR A 224 -6.64 -0.54 22.01
CA THR A 224 -7.74 0.38 22.35
C THR A 224 -9.08 -0.13 21.82
N VAL A 225 -10.19 0.22 22.48
CA VAL A 225 -11.54 -0.12 21.99
C VAL A 225 -11.79 0.41 20.57
N ASN A 226 -11.25 1.59 20.23
CA ASN A 226 -11.40 2.15 18.88
C ASN A 226 -10.76 1.26 17.80
N GLN A 227 -9.54 0.74 18.04
CA GLN A 227 -8.87 -0.18 17.11
C GLN A 227 -9.67 -1.48 16.91
N VAL A 228 -10.31 -1.97 17.99
CA VAL A 228 -11.16 -3.16 17.94
C VAL A 228 -12.43 -2.90 17.13
N GLU A 229 -13.11 -1.77 17.36
CA GLU A 229 -14.32 -1.41 16.61
C GLU A 229 -14.03 -1.09 15.13
N ASP A 230 -12.87 -0.52 14.81
CA ASP A 230 -12.42 -0.31 13.43
C ASP A 230 -12.26 -1.65 12.70
N LEU A 231 -11.59 -2.63 13.32
CA LEU A 231 -11.46 -3.98 12.75
C LEU A 231 -12.82 -4.67 12.57
N LYS A 232 -13.71 -4.56 13.56
CA LYS A 232 -15.07 -5.12 13.46
C LYS A 232 -15.87 -4.48 12.32
N SER A 233 -15.72 -3.18 12.13
CA SER A 233 -16.41 -2.46 11.06
C SER A 233 -15.93 -2.94 9.69
N ILE A 234 -14.64 -3.20 9.54
CA ILE A 234 -14.08 -3.80 8.31
C ILE A 234 -14.60 -5.22 8.10
N LEU A 235 -14.60 -6.06 9.14
CA LEU A 235 -15.13 -7.43 9.06
C LEU A 235 -16.63 -7.48 8.73
N LYS A 236 -17.40 -6.46 9.11
CA LYS A 236 -18.82 -6.32 8.72
C LYS A 236 -19.02 -5.97 7.25
N VAL A 237 -18.06 -5.26 6.64
CA VAL A 237 -18.11 -4.88 5.22
C VAL A 237 -17.70 -6.05 4.31
N ILE A 238 -16.93 -7.01 4.83
CA ILE A 238 -16.69 -8.28 4.15
C ILE A 238 -18.01 -9.06 4.18
N PRO A 239 -18.67 -9.32 3.04
CA PRO A 239 -19.84 -10.17 3.01
C PRO A 239 -19.39 -11.58 3.39
N TYR A 240 -19.51 -11.93 4.67
CA TYR A 240 -19.53 -13.32 5.07
C TYR A 240 -20.81 -13.92 4.44
N GLY A 241 -20.63 -14.92 3.59
CA GLY A 241 -21.71 -15.71 3.00
C GLY A 241 -22.67 -16.27 4.07
N PRO A 242 -23.85 -16.76 3.63
CA PRO A 242 -25.04 -16.92 4.46
C PRO A 242 -24.75 -17.76 5.71
N GLN A 243 -25.16 -17.25 6.88
CA GLN A 243 -25.32 -18.06 8.07
C GLN A 243 -26.71 -18.72 7.99
N GLU A 244 -26.74 -19.99 7.58
CA GLU A 244 -27.77 -20.94 8.02
C GLU A 244 -27.49 -21.41 9.45
#